data_AF-A0A530QNA6-F1
#
_entry.id   AF-A0A530QNA6-F1
#
_cell.length_a   1.000
_cell.length_b   1.000
_cell.length_c   1.000
_cell.angle_alpha   90.00
_cell.angle_beta   90.00
_cell.angle_gamma   90.00
#
_symmetry.space_group_name_H-M   'P 1'
#
loop_
_entity.id
_entity.type
_entity.pdbx_description
1 polymer ?
#
loop_
_entity_poly.entity_id
_entity_poly.type
_entity_poly.pdbx_seq_one_letter_code
_entity_poly.pdbx_strand_id
1 'polypeptide(L)'
;MSAVTATISEDVMKAVQAKPALRDEGAKLGFRLTLPAQILVLFIAVFPLLMQLYISLTDWSPLSGLGWWNAWSLWNNFANYTDLAADARFW
;
A
#
# COMPACT_ATOMS: atom_id res chain seq x y z
N MET A 1 -58.91 -9.52 -3.62
CA MET A 1 -57.89 -9.43 -4.71
C MET A 1 -56.84 -8.37 -4.41
N SER A 2 -57.16 -7.12 -4.05
CA SER A 2 -56.15 -6.06 -3.82
C SER A 2 -55.20 -6.23 -2.62
N ALA A 3 -55.66 -6.84 -1.53
CA ALA A 3 -54.82 -6.99 -0.32
C ALA A 3 -53.64 -7.94 -0.53
N VAL A 4 -53.82 -9.01 -1.32
CA VAL A 4 -52.78 -10.00 -1.63
C VAL A 4 -51.73 -9.42 -2.58
N THR A 5 -52.14 -8.53 -3.49
CA THR A 5 -51.21 -7.86 -4.41
C THR A 5 -50.34 -6.83 -3.70
N ALA A 6 -50.90 -6.13 -2.70
CA ALA A 6 -50.15 -5.16 -1.89
C ALA A 6 -49.04 -5.84 -1.05
N THR A 7 -49.34 -6.97 -0.40
CA THR A 7 -48.35 -7.69 0.42
C THR A 7 -47.20 -8.28 -0.41
N ILE A 8 -47.49 -8.79 -1.61
CA ILE A 8 -46.45 -9.28 -2.54
C ILE A 8 -45.54 -8.14 -3.00
N SER A 9 -46.11 -6.97 -3.27
CA SER A 9 -45.33 -5.81 -3.72
C SER A 9 -44.41 -5.28 -2.62
N GLU A 10 -44.85 -5.30 -1.37
CA GLU A 10 -44.04 -4.92 -0.21
C GLU A 10 -42.88 -5.89 0.05
N ASP A 11 -43.12 -7.20 -0.01
CA ASP A 11 -42.07 -8.22 0.18
C ASP A 11 -41.01 -8.17 -0.92
N VAL A 12 -41.42 -7.96 -2.18
CA VAL A 12 -40.49 -7.80 -3.30
C VAL A 12 -39.64 -6.54 -3.13
N MET A 13 -40.24 -5.41 -2.73
CA MET A 13 -39.49 -4.17 -2.45
C MET A 13 -38.50 -4.35 -1.29
N LYS A 14 -38.88 -5.07 -0.23
CA LYS A 14 -38.00 -5.36 0.92
C LYS A 14 -36.84 -6.27 0.53
N ALA A 15 -37.09 -7.30 -0.27
CA ALA A 15 -36.06 -8.20 -0.78
C ALA A 15 -35.08 -7.49 -1.73
N VAL A 16 -35.60 -6.59 -2.58
CA VAL A 16 -34.79 -5.77 -3.49
C VAL A 16 -33.94 -4.75 -2.73
N GLN A 17 -34.41 -4.20 -1.59
CA GLN A 17 -33.59 -3.33 -0.74
C GLN A 17 -32.60 -4.08 0.16
N ALA A 18 -32.94 -5.29 0.62
CA ALA A 18 -32.05 -6.09 1.46
C ALA A 18 -30.83 -6.64 0.70
N LYS A 19 -31.00 -6.96 -0.59
CA LYS A 19 -29.94 -7.50 -1.46
C LYS A 19 -28.74 -6.55 -1.68
N PRO A 20 -28.91 -5.24 -1.95
CA PRO A 20 -27.78 -4.30 -2.05
C PRO A 20 -27.12 -4.05 -0.69
N ALA A 21 -27.87 -4.00 0.41
CA ALA A 21 -27.31 -3.84 1.75
C ALA A 21 -26.39 -5.01 2.15
N LEU A 22 -26.81 -6.25 1.88
CA LEU A 22 -25.99 -7.45 2.14
C LEU A 22 -24.72 -7.52 1.27
N ARG A 23 -24.77 -7.03 0.02
CA ARG A 23 -23.58 -6.95 -0.86
C ARG A 23 -22.56 -5.94 -0.33
N ASP A 24 -23.01 -4.82 0.21
CA ASP A 24 -22.16 -3.75 0.74
C ASP A 24 -21.46 -4.17 2.05
N GLU A 25 -22.19 -4.88 2.92
CA GLU A 25 -21.65 -5.54 4.13
C GLU A 25 -20.57 -6.59 3.77
N GLY A 26 -20.85 -7.44 2.78
CA GLY A 26 -19.91 -8.46 2.30
C GLY A 26 -18.62 -7.88 1.71
N ALA A 27 -18.73 -6.78 0.95
CA ALA A 27 -17.57 -6.07 0.40
C ALA A 27 -16.72 -5.43 1.50
N LYS A 28 -17.34 -4.78 2.50
CA LYS A 28 -16.64 -4.19 3.65
C LYS A 28 -15.95 -5.26 4.51
N LEU A 29 -16.57 -6.42 4.67
CA LEU A 29 -15.99 -7.54 5.39
C LEU A 29 -14.79 -8.12 4.63
N GLY A 30 -14.93 -8.37 3.33
CA GLY A 30 -13.83 -8.81 2.47
C GLY A 30 -12.64 -7.84 2.52
N PHE A 31 -12.90 -6.55 2.41
CA PHE A 31 -11.87 -5.51 2.50
C PHE A 31 -11.15 -5.52 3.85
N ARG A 32 -11.88 -5.55 4.97
CA ARG A 32 -11.30 -5.59 6.32
C ARG A 32 -10.46 -6.85 6.57
N LEU A 33 -10.88 -7.98 6.04
CA LEU A 33 -10.15 -9.24 6.17
C LEU A 33 -8.86 -9.25 5.32
N THR A 34 -8.86 -8.59 4.17
CA THR A 34 -7.65 -8.49 3.32
C THR A 34 -6.73 -7.34 3.70
N LEU A 35 -7.22 -6.36 4.45
CA LEU A 35 -6.47 -5.14 4.79
C LEU A 35 -5.12 -5.42 5.45
N PRO A 36 -4.98 -6.33 6.44
CA PRO A 36 -3.69 -6.60 7.06
C PRO A 36 -2.69 -7.22 6.07
N ALA A 37 -3.16 -8.12 5.22
CA ALA A 37 -2.35 -8.73 4.18
C ALA A 37 -1.93 -7.70 3.12
N GLN A 38 -2.84 -6.81 2.71
CA GLN A 38 -2.54 -5.72 1.77
C GLN A 38 -1.50 -4.74 2.34
N ILE A 39 -1.62 -4.35 3.62
CA ILE A 39 -0.64 -3.50 4.29
C ILE A 39 0.71 -4.21 4.37
N LEU A 40 0.73 -5.49 4.70
CA LEU A 40 1.97 -6.28 4.77
C LEU A 40 2.65 -6.35 3.40
N VAL A 41 1.89 -6.67 2.33
CA VAL A 41 2.41 -6.74 0.95
C VAL A 41 2.94 -5.38 0.51
N LEU A 42 2.19 -4.30 0.74
CA LEU A 42 2.63 -2.95 0.45
C LEU A 42 3.89 -2.58 1.24
N PHE A 43 3.96 -2.95 2.52
CA PHE A 43 5.13 -2.71 3.34
C PHE A 43 6.35 -3.43 2.76
N ILE A 44 6.30 -4.75 2.55
CA ILE A 44 7.47 -5.50 2.05
C ILE A 44 7.89 -5.09 0.62
N ALA A 45 6.99 -4.53 -0.18
CA ALA A 45 7.33 -4.07 -1.53
C ALA A 45 7.86 -2.62 -1.53
N VAL A 46 7.17 -1.71 -0.83
CA VAL A 46 7.45 -0.27 -0.89
C VAL A 46 8.54 0.12 0.11
N PHE A 47 8.54 -0.45 1.31
CA PHE A 47 9.55 -0.14 2.33
C PHE A 47 10.98 -0.31 1.81
N PRO A 48 11.40 -1.46 1.25
CA PRO A 48 12.78 -1.61 0.79
C PRO A 48 13.12 -0.66 -0.35
N LEU A 49 12.16 -0.33 -1.23
CA LEU A 49 12.38 0.63 -2.30
C LEU A 49 12.62 2.05 -1.77
N LEU A 50 11.83 2.48 -0.78
CA LEU A 50 12.02 3.76 -0.11
C LEU A 50 13.32 3.79 0.68
N MET A 51 13.66 2.71 1.38
CA MET A 51 14.92 2.60 2.11
C MET A 51 16.12 2.65 1.14
N GLN A 52 16.03 1.94 0.02
CA GLN A 52 17.06 1.96 -1.02
C GLN A 52 17.25 3.37 -1.59
N LEU A 53 16.15 4.07 -1.92
CA LEU A 53 16.20 5.44 -2.42
C LEU A 53 16.76 6.42 -1.38
N TYR A 54 16.39 6.25 -0.11
CA TYR A 54 16.91 7.10 0.96
C TYR A 54 18.41 6.95 1.11
N ILE A 55 18.90 5.71 1.20
CA ILE A 55 20.33 5.44 1.38
C ILE A 55 21.13 5.83 0.14
N SER A 56 20.60 5.64 -1.08
CA SER A 56 21.34 5.94 -2.31
C SER A 56 21.67 7.44 -2.49
N LEU A 57 20.95 8.32 -1.80
CA LEU A 57 21.18 9.76 -1.76
C LEU A 57 22.21 10.18 -0.68
N THR A 58 22.80 9.22 0.02
CA THR A 58 23.73 9.43 1.12
C THR A 58 24.99 8.59 0.93
N ASP A 59 26.09 8.98 1.56
CA ASP A 59 27.31 8.16 1.63
C ASP A 59 27.24 7.08 2.73
N TRP A 60 26.03 6.73 3.18
CA TRP A 60 25.87 5.77 4.27
C TRP A 60 26.21 4.35 3.83
N SER A 61 26.94 3.65 4.70
CA SER A 61 27.19 2.22 4.61
C SER A 61 27.00 1.58 5.99
N PRO A 62 26.81 0.25 6.08
CA PRO A 62 26.79 -0.46 7.35
C PRO A 62 28.06 -0.26 8.19
N LEU A 63 29.16 0.16 7.57
CA LEU A 63 30.45 0.40 8.20
C LEU A 63 30.63 1.86 8.65
N SER A 64 29.69 2.75 8.33
CA SER A 64 29.78 4.17 8.68
C SER A 64 29.63 4.45 10.19
N GLY A 65 29.38 3.44 11.01
CA GLY A 65 29.25 3.57 12.47
C GLY A 65 27.98 4.28 12.95
N LEU A 66 27.15 4.76 12.02
CA LEU A 66 25.86 5.39 12.27
C LEU A 66 24.74 4.43 11.88
N GLY A 67 23.66 4.38 12.68
CA GLY A 67 22.45 3.69 12.27
C GLY A 67 21.85 4.32 11.02
N TRP A 68 21.24 3.52 10.14
CA TRP A 68 20.66 3.98 8.88
C TRP A 68 19.63 5.11 9.05
N TRP A 69 18.92 5.15 10.18
CA TRP A 69 18.02 6.25 10.55
C TRP A 69 18.69 7.62 10.52
N ASN A 70 20.00 7.67 10.78
CA ASN A 70 20.81 8.89 10.80
C ASN A 70 21.61 9.10 9.49
N ALA A 71 21.39 8.30 8.45
CA ALA A 71 22.08 8.42 7.16
C ALA A 71 21.92 9.80 6.50
N TRP A 72 20.85 10.54 6.80
CA TRP A 72 20.64 11.92 6.35
C TRP A 72 21.79 12.87 6.72
N SER A 73 22.54 12.56 7.79
CA SER A 73 23.75 13.32 8.16
C SER A 73 24.92 13.15 7.18
N LEU A 74 24.86 12.12 6.33
CA LEU A 74 25.83 11.80 5.28
C LEU A 74 25.26 12.13 3.87
N TRP A 75 24.38 13.12 3.78
CA TRP A 75 23.81 13.55 2.50
C TRP A 75 24.93 14.05 1.56
N ASN A 76 25.00 13.48 0.36
CA ASN A 76 26.15 13.64 -0.53
C ASN A 76 25.82 14.34 -1.87
N ASN A 77 24.64 14.96 -1.98
CA ASN A 77 24.21 15.68 -3.19
C ASN A 77 24.37 14.88 -4.50
N PHE A 78 24.01 13.59 -4.48
CA PHE A 78 24.08 12.69 -5.63
C PHE A 78 25.49 12.33 -6.10
N ALA A 79 26.54 12.57 -5.30
CA ALA A 79 27.92 12.21 -5.63
C ALA A 79 28.06 10.73 -6.04
N ASN A 80 27.36 9.83 -5.34
CA ASN A 80 27.28 8.40 -5.70
C ASN A 80 26.97 8.15 -7.18
N TYR A 81 26.05 8.92 -7.76
CA TYR A 81 25.59 8.72 -9.13
C TYR A 81 26.53 9.36 -10.14
N THR A 82 27.09 10.53 -9.83
CA THR A 82 28.06 11.19 -10.70
C THR A 82 29.35 10.39 -10.80
N ASP A 83 29.81 9.82 -9.69
CA ASP A 83 31.01 8.98 -9.64
C ASP A 83 30.79 7.70 -10.43
N LEU A 84 29.64 7.04 -10.27
CA LEU A 84 29.29 5.83 -11.01
C LEU A 84 29.18 6.08 -12.52
N ALA A 85 28.59 7.21 -12.92
CA ALA A 85 28.45 7.58 -14.32
C ALA A 85 29.81 7.81 -15.01
N ALA A 86 30.80 8.33 -14.27
CA ALA A 86 32.14 8.60 -14.75
C ALA A 86 33.11 7.41 -14.63
N ASP A 87 32.76 6.36 -13.88
CA ASP A 87 33.64 5.20 -13.65
C ASP A 87 33.62 4.22 -14.82
N ALA A 88 34.74 4.12 -15.54
CA ALA A 88 34.90 3.21 -16.68
C ALA A 88 34.87 1.72 -16.28
N ARG A 89 35.00 1.36 -14.99
CA ARG A 89 34.88 -0.04 -14.53
C ARG A 89 33.44 -0.49 -14.39
N PHE A 90 32.52 0.47 -14.28
CA PHE A 90 31.10 0.20 -14.18
C PHE A 90 30.47 -0.13 -15.54
N TRP A 91 31.09 0.35 -16.63
CA TRP A 91 30.68 0.14 -18.02
C TRP A 91 31.48 -0.98 -18.69
#